data_AF-A0A135VUB6-F1
#
_entry.id   AF-A0A135VUB6-F1
#
_cell.length_a   1.000
_cell.length_b   1.000
_cell.length_c   1.000
_cell.angle_alpha   90.00
_cell.angle_beta   90.00
_cell.angle_gamma   90.00
#
_symmetry.space_group_name_H-M   'P 1'
#
loop_
_entity.id
_entity.type
_entity.pdbx_description
1 polymer ?
#
loop_
_entity_poly.entity_id
_entity_poly.type
_entity_poly.pdbx_seq_one_letter_code
_entity_poly.pdbx_strand_id
1 'polypeptide(L)'
;MKIVRPDKEFTLTATVKDERGRLTDPETQEITIKDPWKDPIITLTTPERVDKGLYRAVFKLPKDVEEGTWIIEWLITVHRRAAVQKTEIQVSRKVIGKRELQMEVRLKDYFINFIGEREVSSIMLKSLSKKVLVDCGEGKSIPEGVTEIIVTHAHPENAFGLKSKKLSYPVYVNKFTNPILVKKNFPFRRKIFWKKAFQIGEMNITPVPVLHSVNAPMTGLIIELGGYKVGYFPEVLGIHDKSVLNQLNLYIGDGKSLDEDIVSQREKKKFGHASIRTQLAWLQKAGVKRALFVNLGKWARDSSIVREVFKALGVEFDMKVVAVNSDYRIHISDKLALQKRLPRVTTLEDLLSHCRAPIALEKGSTVIISGTVKPGEMEGSVELQQMQGDETLILLNVSDILPPDIAERLLQKYSDKYSEEAADSVRNLALSSGRRLATIVDMNSAREKEENPKESNEQ
;
A
#
# COMPACT_ATOMS: atom_id res chain seq x y z
N MET A 1 -11.54 -5.30 -1.84
CA MET A 1 -12.82 -4.60 -2.09
C MET A 1 -13.90 -5.66 -1.94
N LYS A 2 -14.82 -5.54 -0.98
CA LYS A 2 -15.80 -6.60 -0.72
C LYS A 2 -17.21 -6.04 -0.95
N ILE A 3 -17.89 -6.53 -1.98
CA ILE A 3 -19.34 -6.28 -2.16
C ILE A 3 -20.04 -7.34 -1.31
N VAL A 4 -20.90 -6.92 -0.39
CA VAL A 4 -21.42 -7.76 0.69
C VAL A 4 -22.93 -7.53 0.79
N ARG A 5 -23.73 -8.58 0.57
CA ARG A 5 -25.18 -8.45 0.75
C ARG A 5 -25.52 -8.06 2.21
N PRO A 6 -26.61 -7.29 2.47
CA PRO A 6 -26.95 -6.79 3.81
C PRO A 6 -27.07 -7.88 4.89
N ASP A 7 -27.45 -9.10 4.49
CA ASP A 7 -27.63 -10.29 5.32
C ASP A 7 -26.32 -11.06 5.59
N LYS A 8 -25.22 -10.67 4.94
CA LYS A 8 -23.96 -11.39 5.01
C LYS A 8 -23.16 -10.96 6.24
N GLU A 9 -22.59 -11.97 6.88
CA GLU A 9 -21.81 -11.82 8.11
C GLU A 9 -20.49 -11.08 7.85
N PHE A 10 -20.21 -10.10 8.70
CA PHE A 10 -18.93 -9.42 8.80
C PHE A 10 -18.13 -10.08 9.90
N THR A 11 -16.87 -10.37 9.59
CA THR A 11 -15.93 -10.94 10.55
C THR A 11 -14.86 -9.91 10.84
N LEU A 12 -14.73 -9.54 12.11
CA LEU A 12 -13.65 -8.71 12.63
C LEU A 12 -12.75 -9.59 13.48
N THR A 13 -11.43 -9.48 13.32
CA THR A 13 -10.46 -10.19 14.17
C THR A 13 -9.56 -9.19 14.87
N ALA A 14 -9.33 -9.39 16.16
CA ALA A 14 -8.41 -8.58 16.95
C ALA A 14 -7.38 -9.43 17.66
N THR A 15 -6.18 -8.87 17.79
CA THR A 15 -5.09 -9.45 18.58
C THR A 15 -4.88 -8.60 19.84
N VAL A 16 -5.02 -9.22 21.01
CA VAL A 16 -4.89 -8.60 22.32
C VAL A 16 -3.51 -8.90 22.90
N LYS A 17 -2.80 -7.84 23.30
CA LYS A 17 -1.47 -7.92 23.88
C LYS A 17 -1.41 -7.15 25.19
N ASP A 18 -0.64 -7.65 26.15
CA ASP A 18 -0.33 -6.94 27.39
C ASP A 18 0.66 -5.78 27.16
N GLU A 19 0.97 -5.03 28.21
CA GLU A 19 1.94 -3.92 28.17
C GLU A 19 3.36 -4.34 27.78
N ARG A 20 3.68 -5.64 27.83
CA ARG A 20 4.96 -6.22 27.42
C ARG A 20 4.90 -6.80 26.00
N GLY A 21 3.78 -6.60 25.28
CA GLY A 21 3.57 -7.07 23.92
C GLY A 21 3.25 -8.57 23.80
N ARG A 22 3.02 -9.27 24.92
CA ARG A 22 2.69 -10.70 24.95
C ARG A 22 1.20 -10.90 24.69
N LEU A 23 0.85 -11.94 23.93
CA LEU A 23 -0.56 -12.31 23.72
C LEU A 23 -1.24 -12.62 25.06
N THR A 24 -2.37 -11.97 25.31
CA THR A 24 -3.12 -12.12 26.56
C THR A 24 -4.61 -12.13 26.27
N ASP A 25 -5.34 -12.92 27.04
CA ASP A 25 -6.80 -12.88 27.01
C ASP A 25 -7.27 -11.71 27.89
N PRO A 26 -8.23 -10.91 27.42
CA PRO A 26 -8.78 -9.83 28.22
C PRO A 26 -9.83 -10.33 29.22
N GLU A 27 -10.00 -9.55 30.29
CA GLU A 27 -10.98 -9.74 31.36
C GLU A 27 -12.40 -9.44 30.85
N THR A 28 -12.56 -8.39 30.04
CA THR A 28 -13.83 -8.04 29.40
C THR A 28 -13.61 -7.56 27.97
N GLN A 29 -14.62 -7.73 27.13
CA GLN A 29 -14.66 -7.22 25.77
C GLN A 29 -16.06 -6.71 25.45
N GLU A 30 -16.13 -5.60 24.73
CA GLU A 30 -17.37 -5.03 24.23
C GLU A 30 -17.12 -4.48 22.83
N ILE A 31 -17.99 -4.83 21.88
CA ILE A 31 -17.96 -4.24 20.54
C ILE A 31 -19.20 -3.41 20.35
N THR A 32 -19.00 -2.14 20.03
CA THR A 32 -20.05 -1.18 19.75
C THR A 32 -19.98 -0.76 18.28
N ILE A 33 -21.08 -0.92 17.54
CA ILE A 33 -21.20 -0.47 16.16
C ILE A 33 -22.07 0.78 16.14
N LYS A 34 -21.51 1.88 15.64
CA LYS A 34 -22.16 3.19 15.54
C LYS A 34 -22.47 3.53 14.09
N ASP A 35 -23.71 3.97 13.87
CA ASP A 35 -24.19 4.56 12.62
C ASP A 35 -23.51 5.91 12.36
N PRO A 36 -23.38 6.37 11.10
CA PRO A 36 -23.09 7.76 10.78
C PRO A 36 -24.00 8.80 11.46
N TRP A 37 -25.24 8.46 11.85
CA TRP A 37 -26.23 9.44 12.33
C TRP A 37 -26.83 9.19 13.73
N LYS A 38 -26.50 8.07 14.40
CA LYS A 38 -27.16 7.62 15.63
C LYS A 38 -26.19 7.19 16.74
N ASP A 39 -26.75 7.18 17.96
CA ASP A 39 -26.29 6.41 19.12
C ASP A 39 -26.09 4.92 18.78
N PRO A 40 -25.32 4.15 19.57
CA PRO A 40 -24.87 2.81 19.22
C PRO A 40 -26.02 1.86 18.80
N ILE A 41 -25.89 1.24 17.63
CA ILE A 41 -26.93 0.37 17.04
C ILE A 41 -26.80 -1.06 17.53
N ILE A 42 -25.58 -1.57 17.65
CA ILE A 42 -25.31 -2.96 18.02
C ILE A 42 -24.20 -2.98 19.06
N THR A 43 -24.51 -3.49 20.24
CA THR A 43 -23.50 -3.92 21.21
C THR A 43 -23.41 -5.44 21.15
N LEU A 44 -22.31 -5.96 20.63
CA LEU A 44 -21.96 -7.37 20.77
C LEU A 44 -21.08 -7.53 22.00
N THR A 45 -21.52 -8.37 22.92
CA THR A 45 -20.90 -8.52 24.24
C THR A 45 -19.86 -9.63 24.31
N THR A 46 -19.79 -10.53 23.31
CA THR A 46 -18.85 -11.66 23.38
C THR A 46 -18.27 -12.03 22.01
N PRO A 47 -17.13 -11.42 21.64
CA PRO A 47 -16.28 -11.94 20.58
C PRO A 47 -15.82 -13.38 20.91
N GLU A 48 -15.78 -14.23 19.90
CA GLU A 48 -15.33 -15.61 20.00
C GLU A 48 -13.80 -15.66 20.14
N ARG A 49 -13.28 -16.38 21.13
CA ARG A 49 -11.84 -16.63 21.25
C ARG A 49 -11.41 -17.66 20.21
N VAL A 50 -10.53 -17.27 19.29
CA VAL A 50 -9.94 -18.16 18.28
C VAL A 50 -8.67 -18.83 18.81
N ASP A 51 -7.83 -18.05 19.49
CA ASP A 51 -6.60 -18.48 20.15
C ASP A 51 -6.28 -17.53 21.32
N LYS A 52 -5.24 -17.79 22.10
CA LYS A 52 -4.77 -16.91 23.17
C LYS A 52 -4.49 -15.52 22.64
N GLY A 53 -5.23 -14.53 23.12
CA GLY A 53 -5.13 -13.16 22.66
C GLY A 53 -5.55 -12.96 21.20
N LEU A 54 -6.26 -13.89 20.57
CA LEU A 54 -6.84 -13.74 19.23
C LEU A 54 -8.34 -13.94 19.29
N TYR A 55 -9.10 -12.92 18.92
CA TYR A 55 -10.54 -12.91 19.01
C TYR A 55 -11.18 -12.61 17.66
N ARG A 56 -12.36 -13.18 17.44
CA ARG A 56 -13.18 -13.04 16.25
C ARG A 56 -14.57 -12.60 16.65
N ALA A 57 -15.02 -11.48 16.11
CA ALA A 57 -16.41 -11.05 16.23
C ALA A 57 -17.10 -11.22 14.88
N VAL A 58 -18.27 -11.85 14.91
CA VAL A 58 -19.14 -11.96 13.74
C VAL A 58 -20.38 -11.12 13.98
N PHE A 59 -20.68 -10.21 13.05
CA PHE A 59 -21.87 -9.37 13.14
C PHE A 59 -22.57 -9.26 11.80
N LYS A 60 -23.87 -8.98 11.84
CA LYS A 60 -24.67 -8.63 10.67
C LYS A 60 -25.01 -7.16 10.77
N LEU A 61 -24.91 -6.45 9.64
CA LEU A 61 -25.45 -5.10 9.59
C LEU A 61 -26.98 -5.18 9.55
N PRO A 62 -27.71 -4.20 10.13
CA PRO A 62 -29.16 -4.13 10.01
C PRO A 62 -29.60 -4.09 8.54
N LYS A 63 -30.78 -4.63 8.24
CA LYS A 63 -31.34 -4.63 6.87
C LYS A 63 -31.60 -3.21 6.36
N ASP A 64 -31.83 -2.29 7.27
CA ASP A 64 -32.13 -0.88 7.06
C ASP A 64 -30.88 0.03 7.20
N VAL A 65 -29.69 -0.51 6.92
CA VAL A 65 -28.43 0.25 6.96
C VAL A 65 -28.54 1.58 6.21
N GLU A 66 -28.10 2.64 6.88
CA GLU A 66 -27.89 3.95 6.30
C GLU A 66 -26.51 4.02 5.61
N GLU A 67 -26.44 4.70 4.47
CA GLU A 67 -25.17 4.95 3.80
C GLU A 67 -24.34 5.95 4.60
N GLY A 68 -23.02 5.72 4.67
CA GLY A 68 -22.10 6.63 5.33
C GLY A 68 -20.92 5.92 5.99
N THR A 69 -20.20 6.66 6.83
CA THR A 69 -19.10 6.11 7.63
C THR A 69 -19.66 5.56 8.93
N TRP A 70 -19.59 4.25 9.09
CA TRP A 70 -19.90 3.55 10.34
C TRP A 70 -18.63 3.36 11.15
N ILE A 71 -18.74 3.39 12.48
CA ILE A 71 -17.61 3.22 13.40
C ILE A 71 -17.82 1.95 14.20
N ILE A 72 -16.86 1.03 14.15
CA ILE A 72 -16.81 -0.13 15.03
C ILE A 72 -15.80 0.19 16.14
N GLU A 73 -16.26 0.27 17.37
CA GLU A 73 -15.43 0.41 18.57
C GLU A 73 -15.32 -0.94 19.27
N TRP A 74 -14.11 -1.39 19.54
CA TRP A 74 -13.83 -2.61 20.32
C TRP A 74 -13.12 -2.20 21.60
N LEU A 75 -13.87 -2.19 22.70
CA LEU A 75 -13.39 -1.96 24.06
C LEU A 75 -12.91 -3.28 24.65
N ILE A 76 -11.69 -3.30 25.18
CA ILE A 76 -11.04 -4.48 25.73
C ILE A 76 -10.44 -4.10 27.08
N THR A 77 -10.68 -4.89 28.12
CA THR A 77 -10.08 -4.68 29.45
C THR A 77 -9.07 -5.78 29.75
N VAL A 78 -7.85 -5.41 30.11
CA VAL A 78 -6.78 -6.33 30.55
C VAL A 78 -6.18 -5.77 31.83
N HIS A 79 -6.13 -6.55 32.92
CA HIS A 79 -5.58 -6.13 34.20
C HIS A 79 -6.21 -4.81 34.71
N ARG A 80 -7.54 -4.71 34.65
CA ARG A 80 -8.32 -3.51 35.00
C ARG A 80 -8.00 -2.25 34.19
N ARG A 81 -7.29 -2.37 33.06
CA ARG A 81 -7.03 -1.28 32.12
C ARG A 81 -7.84 -1.50 30.84
N ALA A 82 -8.56 -0.47 30.43
CA ALA A 82 -9.33 -0.46 29.20
C ALA A 82 -8.52 0.08 28.01
N ALA A 83 -8.69 -0.53 26.85
CA ALA A 83 -8.21 -0.05 25.56
C ALA A 83 -9.36 -0.07 24.55
N VAL A 84 -9.44 0.93 23.67
CA VAL A 84 -10.48 1.01 22.63
C VAL A 84 -9.81 1.05 21.26
N GLN A 85 -10.16 0.10 20.40
CA GLN A 85 -9.82 0.14 18.98
C GLN A 85 -11.02 0.67 18.19
N LYS A 86 -10.81 1.69 17.34
CA LYS A 86 -11.85 2.19 16.42
C LYS A 86 -11.50 1.82 14.99
N THR A 87 -12.46 1.23 14.30
CA THR A 87 -12.36 0.89 12.88
C THR A 87 -13.49 1.57 12.13
N GLU A 88 -13.16 2.40 11.17
CA GLU A 88 -14.14 3.06 10.32
C GLU A 88 -14.40 2.22 9.07
N ILE A 89 -15.67 1.93 8.81
CA ILE A 89 -16.12 1.25 7.60
C ILE A 89 -17.01 2.19 6.79
N GLN A 90 -16.78 2.27 5.48
CA GLN A 90 -17.68 3.01 4.59
C GLN A 90 -18.74 2.05 4.05
N VAL A 91 -20.01 2.38 4.28
CA VAL A 91 -21.15 1.63 3.80
C VAL A 91 -21.86 2.43 2.69
N SER A 92 -22.07 1.83 1.52
CA SER A 92 -22.79 2.45 0.41
C SER A 92 -23.66 1.42 -0.31
N ARG A 93 -24.84 1.80 -0.81
CA ARG A 93 -25.64 0.92 -1.68
C ARG A 93 -25.12 1.04 -3.11
N LYS A 94 -25.06 -0.10 -3.78
CA LYS A 94 -24.72 -0.18 -5.19
C LYS A 94 -25.82 -0.94 -5.91
N VAL A 95 -26.33 -0.35 -6.98
CA VAL A 95 -27.26 -1.04 -7.89
C VAL A 95 -26.44 -1.89 -8.84
N ILE A 96 -26.70 -3.19 -8.86
CA ILE A 96 -26.06 -4.14 -9.78
C ILE A 96 -27.15 -4.73 -10.68
N GLY A 97 -27.06 -4.44 -11.98
CA GLY A 97 -28.06 -4.85 -12.96
C GLY A 97 -29.39 -4.10 -12.85
N LYS A 98 -30.47 -4.70 -13.37
CA LYS A 98 -31.78 -4.03 -13.46
C LYS A 98 -32.56 -3.97 -12.14
N ARG A 99 -32.22 -4.74 -11.08
CA ARG A 99 -33.03 -4.80 -9.84
C ARG A 99 -32.31 -5.15 -8.53
N GLU A 100 -31.02 -5.49 -8.49
CA GLU A 100 -30.39 -5.94 -7.23
C GLU A 100 -29.60 -4.80 -6.54
N LEU A 101 -30.10 -4.36 -5.38
CA LEU A 101 -29.38 -3.47 -4.47
C LEU A 101 -28.46 -4.32 -3.58
N GLN A 102 -27.15 -4.11 -3.70
CA GLN A 102 -26.17 -4.72 -2.80
C GLN A 102 -25.52 -3.65 -1.93
N MET A 103 -25.22 -4.01 -0.68
CA MET A 103 -24.41 -3.16 0.18
C MET A 103 -22.93 -3.36 -0.15
N GLU A 104 -22.18 -2.28 -0.08
CA GLU A 104 -20.73 -2.30 -0.20
C GLU A 104 -20.15 -1.78 1.11
N VAL A 105 -19.28 -2.57 1.73
CA VAL A 105 -18.59 -2.20 2.97
C VAL A 105 -17.09 -2.19 2.70
N ARG A 106 -16.47 -1.02 2.89
CA ARG A 106 -15.03 -0.83 2.68
C ARG A 106 -14.34 -0.50 4.01
N LEU A 107 -13.33 -1.28 4.36
CA LEU A 107 -12.34 -0.87 5.36
C LEU A 107 -11.56 0.32 4.80
N LYS A 108 -11.31 1.35 5.62
CA LYS A 108 -10.48 2.51 5.23
C LYS A 108 -9.00 2.12 5.14
N ASP A 109 -8.63 1.49 4.03
CA ASP A 109 -7.23 1.25 3.66
C ASP A 109 -6.69 2.40 2.82
N TYR A 110 -5.53 2.92 3.23
CA TYR A 110 -4.85 3.99 2.53
C TYR A 110 -3.47 3.53 2.05
N PHE A 111 -3.03 4.06 0.90
CA PHE A 111 -1.74 3.68 0.33
C PHE A 111 -0.95 4.89 -0.13
N ILE A 112 0.36 4.84 0.07
CA ILE A 112 1.33 5.71 -0.60
C ILE A 112 2.18 4.82 -1.49
N ASN A 113 2.11 4.99 -2.81
CA ASN A 113 2.93 4.26 -3.76
C ASN A 113 4.01 5.18 -4.31
N PHE A 114 5.25 4.70 -4.39
CA PHE A 114 6.34 5.43 -5.01
C PHE A 114 6.37 5.17 -6.52
N ILE A 115 6.61 6.21 -7.34
CA ILE A 115 6.53 6.11 -8.81
C ILE A 115 7.83 6.60 -9.46
N GLY A 116 8.46 5.71 -10.22
CA GLY A 116 9.66 5.96 -11.02
C GLY A 116 10.21 4.64 -11.57
N GLU A 117 11.29 4.67 -12.35
CA GLU A 117 12.03 3.45 -12.73
C GLU A 117 13.34 3.32 -11.92
N ARG A 118 14.02 4.44 -11.68
CA ARG A 118 15.27 4.50 -10.90
C ARG A 118 15.29 5.64 -9.87
N GLU A 119 14.71 6.79 -10.22
CA GLU A 119 14.55 7.94 -9.32
C GLU A 119 13.07 8.19 -9.03
N VAL A 120 12.73 8.11 -7.74
CA VAL A 120 11.39 8.35 -7.23
C VAL A 120 11.17 9.85 -7.06
N SER A 121 10.79 10.51 -8.15
CA SER A 121 10.40 11.94 -8.14
C SER A 121 8.89 12.16 -8.02
N SER A 122 8.12 11.11 -7.75
CA SER A 122 6.66 11.20 -7.66
C SER A 122 6.10 10.14 -6.72
N ILE A 123 5.02 10.48 -6.02
CA ILE A 123 4.26 9.54 -5.18
C ILE A 123 2.78 9.57 -5.53
N MET A 124 2.10 8.45 -5.33
CA MET A 124 0.64 8.32 -5.45
C MET A 124 0.04 8.08 -4.08
N LEU A 125 -0.73 9.04 -3.60
CA LEU A 125 -1.57 8.88 -2.43
C LEU A 125 -2.91 8.29 -2.87
N LYS A 126 -3.35 7.22 -2.20
CA LYS A 126 -4.63 6.57 -2.49
C LYS A 126 -5.44 6.47 -1.22
N SER A 127 -6.66 6.98 -1.30
CA SER A 127 -7.70 6.81 -0.30
C SER A 127 -8.90 6.05 -0.88
N LEU A 128 -9.98 5.92 -0.12
CA LEU A 128 -11.20 5.27 -0.57
C LEU A 128 -11.80 5.94 -1.81
N SER A 129 -11.78 7.27 -1.84
CA SER A 129 -12.44 8.06 -2.88
C SER A 129 -11.47 8.70 -3.87
N LYS A 130 -10.18 8.87 -3.52
CA LYS A 130 -9.21 9.65 -4.31
C LYS A 130 -7.92 8.88 -4.63
N LYS A 131 -7.34 9.21 -5.79
CA LYS A 131 -5.97 8.87 -6.20
C LYS A 131 -5.25 10.17 -6.57
N VAL A 132 -4.41 10.65 -5.66
CA VAL A 132 -3.70 11.92 -5.78
C VAL A 132 -2.26 11.64 -6.19
N LEU A 133 -1.88 12.11 -7.37
CA LEU A 133 -0.50 12.08 -7.81
C LEU A 133 0.22 13.34 -7.28
N VAL A 134 1.31 13.15 -6.55
CA VAL A 134 2.21 14.23 -6.14
C VAL A 134 3.42 14.20 -7.04
N ASP A 135 3.57 15.27 -7.81
CA ASP A 135 4.57 15.47 -8.86
C ASP A 135 4.46 14.49 -10.05
N CYS A 136 4.88 14.95 -11.23
CA CYS A 136 4.93 14.18 -12.47
C CYS A 136 6.02 14.74 -13.38
N GLY A 137 7.21 14.15 -13.30
CA GLY A 137 8.38 14.58 -14.04
C GLY A 137 8.32 14.40 -15.55
N GLU A 138 9.25 15.05 -16.25
CA GLU A 138 9.47 14.87 -17.68
C GLU A 138 9.63 13.38 -18.05
N GLY A 139 9.06 12.98 -19.19
CA GLY A 139 9.04 11.59 -19.63
C GLY A 139 8.07 10.67 -18.86
N LYS A 140 7.49 11.11 -17.72
CA LYS A 140 6.52 10.30 -16.96
C LYS A 140 5.10 10.48 -17.50
N SER A 141 4.38 9.36 -17.58
CA SER A 141 2.94 9.36 -17.87
C SER A 141 2.13 9.49 -16.59
N ILE A 142 0.94 10.08 -16.70
CA ILE A 142 0.01 10.14 -15.57
C ILE A 142 -0.62 8.76 -15.40
N PRO A 143 -0.52 8.12 -14.22
CA PRO A 143 -1.12 6.82 -14.00
C PRO A 143 -2.64 6.82 -14.16
N GLU A 144 -3.19 5.66 -14.51
CA GLU A 144 -4.63 5.51 -14.72
C GLU A 144 -5.46 5.77 -13.45
N GLY A 145 -6.56 6.51 -13.62
CA GLY A 145 -7.53 6.79 -12.57
C GLY A 145 -7.06 7.81 -11.53
N VAL A 146 -6.01 8.58 -11.81
CA VAL A 146 -5.67 9.79 -11.05
C VAL A 146 -6.88 10.73 -11.04
N THR A 147 -7.22 11.21 -9.85
CA THR A 147 -8.37 12.10 -9.63
C THR A 147 -7.94 13.53 -9.33
N GLU A 148 -6.73 13.74 -8.81
CA GLU A 148 -6.14 15.05 -8.54
C GLU A 148 -4.62 14.99 -8.63
N ILE A 149 -3.99 16.13 -8.88
CA ILE A 149 -2.52 16.27 -8.88
C ILE A 149 -2.09 17.36 -7.91
N ILE A 150 -1.02 17.14 -7.15
CA ILE A 150 -0.29 18.17 -6.42
C ILE A 150 1.08 18.35 -7.08
N VAL A 151 1.45 19.59 -7.38
CA VAL A 151 2.81 19.94 -7.85
C VAL A 151 3.53 20.68 -6.73
N THR A 152 4.57 20.09 -6.18
CA THR A 152 5.38 20.66 -5.09
C THR A 152 6.22 21.82 -5.59
N HIS A 153 6.79 21.71 -6.80
CA HIS A 153 7.55 22.76 -7.48
C HIS A 153 7.79 22.52 -8.98
N ALA A 154 8.37 23.51 -9.66
CA ALA A 154 8.47 23.56 -11.13
C ALA A 154 9.82 23.11 -11.70
N HIS A 155 10.50 22.16 -11.05
CA HIS A 155 11.64 21.48 -11.66
C HIS A 155 11.16 20.46 -12.72
N PRO A 156 11.92 20.24 -13.82
CA PRO A 156 11.54 19.33 -14.90
C PRO A 156 11.10 17.93 -14.41
N GLU A 157 11.86 17.36 -13.49
CA GLU A 157 11.66 16.06 -12.86
C GLU A 157 10.42 15.97 -11.96
N ASN A 158 9.75 17.09 -11.69
CA ASN A 158 8.56 17.16 -10.83
C ASN A 158 7.29 17.66 -11.53
N ALA A 159 7.39 18.41 -12.64
CA ALA A 159 6.20 18.98 -13.27
C ALA A 159 6.08 18.72 -14.77
N PHE A 160 7.19 18.49 -15.50
CA PHE A 160 7.16 18.64 -16.96
C PHE A 160 6.46 17.50 -17.70
N GLY A 161 6.16 16.38 -17.04
CA GLY A 161 5.26 15.35 -17.57
C GLY A 161 3.84 15.88 -17.85
N LEU A 162 3.48 17.01 -17.21
CA LEU A 162 2.18 17.68 -17.37
C LEU A 162 2.16 18.75 -18.47
N LYS A 163 3.32 19.14 -19.02
CA LYS A 163 3.48 20.36 -19.84
C LYS A 163 2.56 20.43 -21.07
N SER A 164 2.26 19.29 -21.67
CA SER A 164 1.40 19.21 -22.88
C SER A 164 0.05 18.53 -22.60
N LYS A 165 -0.32 18.35 -21.33
CA LYS A 165 -1.52 17.59 -20.95
C LYS A 165 -2.68 18.53 -20.64
N LYS A 166 -3.78 18.39 -21.37
CA LYS A 166 -5.07 18.97 -20.99
C LYS A 166 -5.69 18.09 -19.92
N LEU A 167 -5.84 18.61 -18.71
CA LEU A 167 -6.33 17.86 -17.55
C LEU A 167 -7.74 18.31 -17.18
N SER A 168 -8.65 17.35 -17.01
CA SER A 168 -10.03 17.60 -16.59
C SER A 168 -10.18 17.68 -15.07
N TYR A 169 -9.20 17.20 -14.32
CA TYR A 169 -9.19 17.20 -12.86
C TYR A 169 -8.33 18.34 -12.26
N PRO A 170 -8.55 18.69 -10.98
CA PRO A 170 -7.80 19.75 -10.32
C PRO A 170 -6.30 19.47 -10.22
N VAL A 171 -5.51 20.49 -10.52
CA VAL A 171 -4.06 20.51 -10.22
C VAL A 171 -3.80 21.55 -9.14
N TYR A 172 -3.41 21.07 -7.96
CA TYR A 172 -2.99 21.89 -6.84
C TYR A 172 -1.54 22.33 -7.07
N VAL A 173 -1.29 23.63 -7.04
CA VAL A 173 0.03 24.19 -7.32
C VAL A 173 0.37 25.20 -6.24
N ASN A 174 1.61 25.15 -5.75
CA ASN A 174 2.10 26.15 -4.82
C ASN A 174 2.06 27.57 -5.45
N LYS A 175 1.76 28.59 -4.63
CA LYS A 175 1.73 30.01 -5.01
C LYS A 175 2.95 30.47 -5.82
N PHE A 176 4.16 30.01 -5.51
CA PHE A 176 5.41 30.37 -6.18
C PHE A 176 5.72 29.51 -7.40
N THR A 177 5.23 28.28 -7.45
CA THR A 177 5.31 27.41 -8.63
C THR A 177 4.40 27.91 -9.75
N ASN A 178 3.26 28.48 -9.38
CA ASN A 178 2.21 28.88 -10.31
C ASN A 178 2.68 29.84 -11.43
N PRO A 179 3.39 30.96 -11.16
CA PRO A 179 3.88 31.85 -12.21
C PRO A 179 4.85 31.17 -13.19
N ILE A 180 5.65 30.21 -12.72
CA ILE A 180 6.60 29.46 -13.57
C ILE A 180 5.83 28.59 -14.57
N LEU A 181 4.78 27.91 -14.11
CA LEU A 181 3.93 27.09 -14.97
C LEU A 181 3.13 27.94 -15.97
N VAL A 182 2.66 29.13 -15.58
CA VAL A 182 2.05 30.10 -16.52
C VAL A 182 3.03 30.46 -17.61
N LYS A 183 4.23 30.92 -17.24
CA LYS A 183 5.26 31.36 -18.18
C LYS A 183 5.67 30.26 -19.17
N LYS A 184 5.59 29.00 -18.74
CA LYS A 184 5.88 27.82 -19.57
C LYS A 184 4.66 27.24 -20.30
N ASN A 185 3.50 27.90 -20.27
CA ASN A 185 2.27 27.57 -21.00
C ASN A 185 1.66 26.20 -20.66
N PHE A 186 1.64 25.82 -19.37
CA PHE A 186 0.99 24.56 -18.93
C PHE A 186 -0.56 24.66 -19.08
N PRO A 187 -1.22 23.77 -19.86
CA PRO A 187 -2.58 23.99 -20.35
C PRO A 187 -3.67 23.39 -19.44
N PHE A 188 -3.62 23.66 -18.14
CA PHE A 188 -4.63 23.17 -17.18
C PHE A 188 -5.01 24.21 -16.12
N ARG A 189 -6.21 24.01 -15.56
CA ARG A 189 -6.72 24.81 -14.44
C ARG A 189 -5.97 24.46 -13.16
N ARG A 190 -5.66 25.48 -12.37
CA ARG A 190 -4.80 25.37 -11.19
C ARG A 190 -5.55 25.84 -9.95
N LYS A 191 -5.44 25.07 -8.87
CA LYS A 191 -5.86 25.45 -7.51
C LYS A 191 -4.62 25.87 -6.74
N ILE A 192 -4.58 27.11 -6.28
CA ILE A 192 -3.36 27.65 -5.66
C ILE A 192 -3.37 27.39 -4.16
N PHE A 193 -2.30 26.79 -3.64
CA PHE A 193 -2.09 26.62 -2.20
C PHE A 193 -0.81 27.31 -1.72
N TRP A 194 -0.69 27.51 -0.40
CA TRP A 194 0.48 28.14 0.20
C TRP A 194 0.82 27.60 1.59
N LYS A 195 0.26 28.18 2.66
CA LYS A 195 0.52 27.78 4.07
C LYS A 195 -0.70 27.17 4.76
N LYS A 196 -1.89 27.40 4.21
CA LYS A 196 -3.13 26.89 4.79
C LYS A 196 -3.31 25.43 4.37
N ALA A 197 -3.65 24.58 5.33
CA ALA A 197 -4.06 23.22 5.07
C ALA A 197 -5.27 23.19 4.13
N PHE A 198 -5.33 22.16 3.28
CA PHE A 198 -6.45 21.90 2.40
C PHE A 198 -6.76 20.41 2.38
N GLN A 199 -7.97 20.06 1.99
CA GLN A 199 -8.45 18.69 2.02
C GLN A 199 -8.60 18.14 0.60
N ILE A 200 -8.17 16.90 0.37
CA ILE A 200 -8.48 16.12 -0.83
C ILE A 200 -9.06 14.77 -0.37
N GLY A 201 -10.39 14.61 -0.48
CA GLY A 201 -11.06 13.43 0.06
C GLY A 201 -10.84 13.34 1.58
N GLU A 202 -10.31 12.21 2.03
CA GLU A 202 -10.02 11.93 3.44
C GLU A 202 -8.61 12.39 3.88
N MET A 203 -7.83 12.99 2.97
CA MET A 203 -6.48 13.48 3.25
C MET A 203 -6.51 14.95 3.62
N ASN A 204 -5.93 15.29 4.77
CA ASN A 204 -5.58 16.67 5.10
C ASN A 204 -4.13 16.93 4.68
N ILE A 205 -3.91 17.94 3.85
CA ILE A 205 -2.61 18.29 3.29
C ILE A 205 -2.21 19.66 3.83
N THR A 206 -1.15 19.71 4.61
CA THR A 206 -0.56 20.95 5.13
C THR A 206 0.74 21.25 4.41
N PRO A 207 0.79 22.29 3.56
CA PRO A 207 2.00 22.66 2.86
C PRO A 207 2.99 23.40 3.77
N VAL A 208 4.26 22.98 3.70
CA VAL A 208 5.38 23.47 4.51
C VAL A 208 6.43 24.10 3.60
N PRO A 209 6.66 25.43 3.70
CA PRO A 209 7.71 26.09 2.95
C PRO A 209 9.10 25.56 3.34
N VAL A 210 9.94 25.27 2.35
CA VAL A 210 11.31 24.81 2.57
C VAL A 210 12.34 25.59 1.74
N LEU A 211 13.58 25.52 2.17
CA LEU A 211 14.75 25.97 1.40
C LEU A 211 15.12 24.86 0.42
N HIS A 212 15.13 25.15 -0.88
CA HIS A 212 15.57 24.18 -1.89
C HIS A 212 16.09 24.86 -3.17
N SER A 213 15.30 25.72 -3.82
CA SER A 213 15.68 26.35 -5.09
C SER A 213 15.12 27.77 -5.18
N VAL A 214 15.93 28.72 -5.65
CA VAL A 214 15.50 30.11 -5.92
C VAL A 214 14.62 30.17 -7.17
N ASN A 215 14.94 29.35 -8.17
CA ASN A 215 14.27 29.34 -9.47
C ASN A 215 12.97 28.52 -9.46
N ALA A 216 12.87 27.52 -8.59
CA ALA A 216 11.69 26.70 -8.41
C ALA A 216 11.45 26.45 -6.91
N PRO A 217 10.91 27.45 -6.18
CA PRO A 217 10.64 27.30 -4.76
C PRO A 217 9.77 26.07 -4.48
N MET A 218 10.21 25.27 -3.52
CA MET A 218 9.62 23.98 -3.18
C MET A 218 8.83 24.06 -1.87
N THR A 219 7.85 23.19 -1.78
CA THR A 219 7.00 23.05 -0.60
C THR A 219 6.89 21.58 -0.25
N GLY A 220 7.38 21.25 0.94
CA GLY A 220 7.11 19.96 1.55
C GLY A 220 5.65 19.85 1.95
N LEU A 221 5.18 18.65 2.20
CA LEU A 221 3.79 18.37 2.55
C LEU A 221 3.75 17.58 3.86
N ILE A 222 2.92 17.98 4.80
CA ILE A 222 2.45 17.09 5.86
C ILE A 222 1.12 16.51 5.38
N ILE A 223 1.06 15.19 5.28
CA ILE A 223 -0.09 14.43 4.79
C ILE A 223 -0.66 13.71 6.00
N GLU A 224 -1.86 14.09 6.40
CA GLU A 224 -2.60 13.41 7.46
C GLU A 224 -3.65 12.50 6.85
N LEU A 225 -3.56 11.21 7.17
CA LEU A 225 -4.40 10.17 6.58
C LEU A 225 -4.48 8.96 7.51
N GLY A 226 -5.70 8.46 7.77
CA GLY A 226 -5.90 7.29 8.64
C GLY A 226 -5.37 7.45 10.06
N GLY A 227 -5.35 8.68 10.60
CA GLY A 227 -4.78 8.99 11.91
C GLY A 227 -3.25 9.10 11.95
N TYR A 228 -2.57 8.93 10.82
CA TYR A 228 -1.12 9.06 10.70
C TYR A 228 -0.73 10.39 10.05
N LYS A 229 0.37 10.99 10.51
CA LYS A 229 1.03 12.16 9.91
C LYS A 229 2.30 11.73 9.18
N VAL A 230 2.35 11.96 7.88
CA VAL A 230 3.49 11.66 7.00
C VAL A 230 4.08 12.96 6.46
N GLY A 231 5.35 13.22 6.72
CA GLY A 231 6.08 14.33 6.13
C GLY A 231 6.72 13.93 4.80
N TYR A 232 6.43 14.66 3.72
CA TYR A 232 6.99 14.46 2.38
C TYR A 232 7.82 15.69 1.97
N PHE A 233 9.13 15.51 1.95
CA PHE A 233 10.16 16.51 1.69
C PHE A 233 11.20 15.97 0.70
N PRO A 234 10.81 15.64 -0.54
CA PRO A 234 11.67 14.93 -1.51
C PRO A 234 12.89 15.73 -1.97
N GLU A 235 12.88 17.06 -1.77
CA GLU A 235 13.96 17.98 -2.11
C GLU A 235 14.03 19.09 -1.05
N VAL A 236 15.03 19.06 -0.18
CA VAL A 236 15.07 19.97 0.97
C VAL A 236 16.50 20.24 1.45
N LEU A 237 16.89 21.51 1.52
CA LEU A 237 18.07 21.96 2.27
C LEU A 237 17.72 22.32 3.72
N GLY A 238 16.52 22.82 3.95
CA GLY A 238 16.13 23.25 5.28
C GLY A 238 14.65 23.52 5.41
N ILE A 239 14.13 23.23 6.59
CA ILE A 239 12.75 23.53 6.98
C ILE A 239 12.80 24.73 7.91
N HIS A 240 12.07 25.80 7.54
CA HIS A 240 12.08 27.06 8.30
C HIS A 240 11.63 26.86 9.74
N ASP A 241 10.50 26.18 9.91
CA ASP A 241 9.96 25.81 11.22
C ASP A 241 10.10 24.30 11.40
N LYS A 242 11.12 23.86 12.15
CA LYS A 242 11.35 22.44 12.40
C LYS A 242 10.29 21.81 13.32
N SER A 243 9.46 22.60 14.01
CA SER A 243 8.41 22.05 14.88
C SER A 243 7.36 21.27 14.10
N VAL A 244 7.22 21.50 12.79
CA VAL A 244 6.36 20.72 11.89
C VAL A 244 6.77 19.25 11.77
N LEU A 245 8.01 18.91 12.16
CA LEU A 245 8.49 17.53 12.21
C LEU A 245 8.02 16.80 13.47
N ASN A 246 7.58 17.54 14.49
CA ASN A 246 7.09 16.95 15.73
C ASN A 246 5.85 16.09 15.43
N GLN A 247 5.76 14.93 16.08
CA GLN A 247 4.65 13.99 15.94
C GLN A 247 4.51 13.36 14.54
N LEU A 248 5.49 13.50 13.65
CA LEU A 248 5.47 12.72 12.41
C LEU A 248 5.61 11.22 12.73
N ASN A 249 4.72 10.42 12.16
CA ASN A 249 4.82 8.96 12.23
C ASN A 249 5.81 8.42 11.20
N LEU A 250 6.00 9.16 10.10
CA LEU A 250 6.89 8.82 9.01
C LEU A 250 7.43 10.09 8.35
N TYR A 251 8.73 10.13 8.11
CA TYR A 251 9.37 11.12 7.26
C TYR A 251 9.79 10.50 5.93
N ILE A 252 9.56 11.20 4.83
CA ILE A 252 10.01 10.87 3.48
C ILE A 252 10.85 12.05 2.99
N GLY A 253 12.16 11.87 2.92
CA GLY A 253 13.14 12.93 2.70
C GLY A 253 13.97 12.80 1.43
N ASP A 254 14.85 13.79 1.28
CA ASP A 254 15.76 13.96 0.16
C ASP A 254 17.01 13.08 0.33
N GLY A 255 17.28 12.21 -0.64
CA GLY A 255 18.42 11.29 -0.63
C GLY A 255 19.60 11.75 -1.48
N LYS A 256 19.66 13.01 -1.92
CA LYS A 256 20.66 13.48 -2.89
C LYS A 256 22.11 13.29 -2.43
N SER A 257 22.35 13.38 -1.13
CA SER A 257 23.68 13.27 -0.51
C SER A 257 23.62 12.51 0.81
N LEU A 258 24.69 11.79 1.15
CA LEU A 258 24.73 10.97 2.36
C LEU A 258 25.17 11.79 3.58
N ASP A 259 26.37 12.36 3.52
CA ASP A 259 27.05 12.96 4.67
C ASP A 259 27.06 14.50 4.66
N GLU A 260 27.30 15.09 3.49
CA GLU A 260 27.52 16.54 3.31
C GLU A 260 26.31 17.22 2.67
N ASP A 261 25.90 18.38 3.19
CA ASP A 261 24.86 19.20 2.56
C ASP A 261 25.38 19.75 1.22
N ILE A 262 24.55 19.67 0.17
CA ILE A 262 24.82 20.32 -1.11
C ILE A 262 24.25 21.73 -1.03
N VAL A 263 25.09 22.71 -0.70
CA VAL A 263 24.68 24.11 -0.52
C VAL A 263 25.18 24.98 -1.65
N SER A 264 24.28 25.75 -2.24
CA SER A 264 24.56 26.87 -3.12
C SER A 264 24.07 28.17 -2.49
N GLN A 265 24.74 29.28 -2.79
CA GLN A 265 24.40 30.59 -2.25
C GLN A 265 24.36 31.66 -3.35
N ARG A 266 23.28 32.44 -3.37
CA ARG A 266 23.12 33.60 -4.26
C ARG A 266 22.44 34.72 -3.48
N GLU A 267 22.99 35.93 -3.55
CA GLU A 267 22.40 37.13 -2.90
C GLU A 267 22.02 36.88 -1.42
N LYS A 268 22.93 36.24 -0.66
CA LYS A 268 22.77 35.83 0.75
C LYS A 268 21.68 34.78 1.03
N LYS A 269 21.02 34.23 0.01
CA LYS A 269 20.06 33.11 0.15
C LYS A 269 20.77 31.78 -0.10
N LYS A 270 20.61 30.85 0.84
CA LYS A 270 21.09 29.46 0.72
C LYS A 270 20.00 28.57 0.13
N PHE A 271 20.40 27.65 -0.75
CA PHE A 271 19.50 26.70 -1.42
C PHE A 271 20.28 25.43 -1.81
N GLY A 272 19.59 24.33 -2.08
CA GLY A 272 20.19 23.04 -2.41
C GLY A 272 19.51 21.86 -1.71
N HIS A 273 20.33 20.94 -1.18
CA HIS A 273 19.89 19.67 -0.59
C HIS A 273 20.63 19.42 0.72
N ALA A 274 19.92 19.00 1.75
CA ALA A 274 20.49 18.55 3.01
C ALA A 274 20.91 17.09 2.89
N SER A 275 21.98 16.71 3.56
CA SER A 275 22.41 15.33 3.61
C SER A 275 21.40 14.47 4.37
N ILE A 276 21.42 13.16 4.11
CA ILE A 276 20.63 12.19 4.86
C ILE A 276 20.94 12.30 6.35
N ARG A 277 22.22 12.41 6.73
CA ARG A 277 22.64 12.59 8.13
C ARG A 277 22.08 13.86 8.75
N THR A 278 22.14 14.98 8.03
CA THR A 278 21.57 16.27 8.48
C THR A 278 20.06 16.12 8.75
N GLN A 279 19.33 15.47 7.83
CA GLN A 279 17.91 15.23 7.99
C GLN A 279 17.61 14.30 9.17
N LEU A 280 18.34 13.18 9.31
CA LEU A 280 18.19 12.25 10.44
C LEU A 280 18.43 12.93 11.79
N ALA A 281 19.39 13.86 11.88
CA ALA A 281 19.61 14.66 13.08
C ALA A 281 18.41 15.57 13.42
N TRP A 282 17.70 16.11 12.41
CA TRP A 282 16.45 16.84 12.65
C TRP A 282 15.36 15.92 13.20
N LEU A 283 15.24 14.71 12.63
CA LEU A 283 14.23 13.73 13.00
C LEU A 283 14.46 13.16 14.41
N GLN A 284 15.71 12.88 14.77
CA GLN A 284 16.08 12.42 16.11
C GLN A 284 15.66 13.46 17.16
N LYS A 285 15.94 14.75 16.91
CA LYS A 285 15.51 15.86 17.78
C LYS A 285 13.99 15.99 17.88
N ALA A 286 13.28 15.73 16.78
CA ALA A 286 11.82 15.77 16.73
C ALA A 286 11.14 14.49 17.26
N GLY A 287 11.91 13.47 17.65
CA GLY A 287 11.40 12.18 18.15
C GLY A 287 10.80 11.28 17.07
N VAL A 288 11.10 11.52 15.79
CA VAL A 288 10.59 10.71 14.67
C VAL A 288 11.40 9.41 14.56
N LYS A 289 10.69 8.27 14.54
CA LYS A 289 11.31 6.93 14.59
C LYS A 289 11.39 6.20 13.25
N ARG A 290 10.88 6.79 12.17
CA ARG A 290 10.85 6.18 10.83
C ARG A 290 11.15 7.21 9.75
N ALA A 291 12.17 6.93 8.94
CA ALA A 291 12.57 7.76 7.82
C ALA A 291 12.75 6.93 6.54
N LEU A 292 12.23 7.47 5.45
CA LEU A 292 12.41 6.98 4.10
C LEU A 292 13.15 8.05 3.30
N PHE A 293 14.03 7.65 2.41
CA PHE A 293 14.72 8.60 1.52
C PHE A 293 14.50 8.23 0.06
N VAL A 294 14.08 9.23 -0.72
CA VAL A 294 13.83 9.16 -2.17
C VAL A 294 14.89 9.99 -2.91
N ASN A 295 14.84 10.04 -4.25
CA ASN A 295 15.78 10.84 -5.05
C ASN A 295 17.27 10.58 -4.72
N LEU A 296 17.63 9.31 -4.50
CA LEU A 296 18.99 8.95 -4.10
C LEU A 296 20.00 9.45 -5.13
N GLY A 297 21.02 10.17 -4.67
CA GLY A 297 22.04 10.74 -5.53
C GLY A 297 23.01 9.70 -6.12
N LYS A 298 24.01 10.19 -6.86
CA LYS A 298 25.02 9.34 -7.53
C LYS A 298 25.78 8.41 -6.58
N TRP A 299 25.86 8.76 -5.29
CA TRP A 299 26.48 7.93 -4.26
C TRP A 299 25.78 6.57 -4.09
N ALA A 300 24.49 6.48 -4.42
CA ALA A 300 23.68 5.27 -4.29
C ALA A 300 23.64 4.42 -5.58
N ARG A 301 24.56 4.64 -6.53
CA ARG A 301 24.62 3.86 -7.79
C ARG A 301 24.91 2.39 -7.57
N ASP A 302 25.73 2.07 -6.58
CA ASP A 302 25.97 0.71 -6.16
C ASP A 302 24.91 0.30 -5.14
N SER A 303 23.97 -0.54 -5.57
CA SER A 303 22.86 -0.98 -4.73
C SER A 303 23.29 -1.89 -3.58
N SER A 304 24.48 -2.50 -3.66
CA SER A 304 25.00 -3.41 -2.63
C SER A 304 25.32 -2.66 -1.34
N ILE A 305 25.93 -1.47 -1.45
CA ILE A 305 26.31 -0.65 -0.30
C ILE A 305 25.11 0.09 0.32
N VAL A 306 24.09 0.42 -0.47
CA VAL A 306 22.96 1.25 -0.01
C VAL A 306 22.24 0.59 1.17
N ARG A 307 22.02 -0.72 1.13
CA ARG A 307 21.34 -1.43 2.22
C ARG A 307 22.14 -1.38 3.51
N GLU A 308 23.46 -1.56 3.43
CA GLU A 308 24.36 -1.56 4.58
C GLU A 308 24.47 -0.17 5.19
N VAL A 309 24.63 0.87 4.36
CA VAL A 309 24.65 2.27 4.78
C VAL A 309 23.37 2.64 5.53
N PHE A 310 22.19 2.32 4.98
CA PHE A 310 20.93 2.64 5.64
C PHE A 310 20.71 1.84 6.93
N LYS A 311 21.21 0.59 7.00
CA LYS A 311 21.21 -0.19 8.25
C LYS A 311 22.10 0.46 9.31
N ALA A 312 23.30 0.92 8.94
CA ALA A 312 24.22 1.60 9.83
C ALA A 312 23.62 2.93 10.34
N LEU A 313 23.05 3.74 9.46
CA LEU A 313 22.34 4.96 9.84
C LEU A 313 21.17 4.69 10.78
N GLY A 314 20.44 3.58 10.58
CA GLY A 314 19.35 3.21 11.47
C GLY A 314 19.80 2.90 12.88
N VAL A 315 20.95 2.23 13.04
CA VAL A 315 21.58 1.98 14.34
C VAL A 315 22.07 3.29 14.96
N GLU A 316 22.78 4.10 14.17
CA GLU A 316 23.39 5.35 14.63
C GLU A 316 22.37 6.36 15.18
N PHE A 317 21.23 6.50 14.49
CA PHE A 317 20.20 7.48 14.86
C PHE A 317 19.05 6.88 15.69
N ASP A 318 19.12 5.61 16.10
CA ASP A 318 18.04 4.88 16.78
C ASP A 318 16.69 5.04 16.06
N MET A 319 16.70 4.68 14.77
CA MET A 319 15.60 4.95 13.85
C MET A 319 15.49 3.87 12.77
N LYS A 320 14.27 3.57 12.31
CA LYS A 320 14.10 2.77 11.09
C LYS A 320 14.35 3.65 9.86
N VAL A 321 15.46 3.42 9.17
CA VAL A 321 15.88 4.21 7.99
C VAL A 321 15.88 3.31 6.75
N VAL A 322 15.19 3.72 5.69
CA VAL A 322 15.03 2.88 4.47
C VAL A 322 15.24 3.69 3.19
N ALA A 323 16.03 3.12 2.28
CA ALA A 323 16.21 3.61 0.92
C ALA A 323 15.00 3.17 0.08
N VAL A 324 14.31 4.14 -0.52
CA VAL A 324 13.10 3.87 -1.29
C VAL A 324 13.40 3.86 -2.78
N ASN A 325 12.98 2.77 -3.44
CA ASN A 325 12.87 2.68 -4.88
C ASN A 325 11.39 2.68 -5.32
N SER A 326 11.15 2.60 -6.63
CA SER A 326 9.82 2.61 -7.24
C SER A 326 8.94 1.41 -6.89
N ASP A 327 9.53 0.36 -6.34
CA ASP A 327 8.82 -0.82 -5.92
C ASP A 327 8.40 -0.74 -4.45
N TYR A 328 8.39 0.43 -3.81
CA TYR A 328 7.84 0.53 -2.45
C TYR A 328 6.38 0.98 -2.42
N ARG A 329 5.69 0.50 -1.40
CA ARG A 329 4.36 0.94 -0.98
C ARG A 329 4.35 1.11 0.53
N ILE A 330 3.70 2.15 1.01
CA ILE A 330 3.30 2.29 2.41
C ILE A 330 1.82 1.98 2.48
N HIS A 331 1.45 0.99 3.30
CA HIS A 331 0.07 0.70 3.64
C HIS A 331 -0.23 1.33 4.99
N ILE A 332 -1.28 2.14 5.04
CA ILE A 332 -1.74 2.83 6.23
C ILE A 332 -3.15 2.30 6.51
N SER A 333 -3.27 1.56 7.61
CA SER A 333 -4.52 1.00 8.14
C SER A 333 -4.57 1.24 9.65
N ASP A 334 -4.84 0.22 10.47
CA ASP A 334 -4.59 0.28 11.93
C ASP A 334 -3.10 0.49 12.23
N LYS A 335 -2.23 0.03 11.33
CA LYS A 335 -0.78 0.15 11.40
C LYS A 335 -0.21 0.83 10.15
N LEU A 336 0.91 1.53 10.34
CA LEU A 336 1.77 1.96 9.24
C LEU A 336 2.77 0.85 8.91
N ALA A 337 2.61 0.24 7.74
CA ALA A 337 3.44 -0.85 7.24
C ALA A 337 4.19 -0.45 5.97
N LEU A 338 5.48 -0.78 5.91
CA LEU A 338 6.31 -0.62 4.71
C LEU A 338 6.34 -1.95 3.96
N GLN A 339 5.98 -1.93 2.69
CA GLN A 339 5.92 -3.11 1.83
C GLN A 339 6.78 -2.87 0.58
N LYS A 340 7.68 -3.81 0.25
CA LYS A 340 8.17 -3.91 -1.12
C LYS A 340 7.04 -4.48 -1.95
N ARG A 341 6.59 -3.71 -2.93
CA ARG A 341 5.83 -4.19 -4.06
C ARG A 341 6.63 -5.31 -4.69
N LEU A 342 5.98 -6.44 -4.87
CA LEU A 342 6.54 -7.43 -5.76
C LEU A 342 6.69 -6.83 -7.16
N PRO A 343 7.70 -7.28 -7.93
CA PRO A 343 7.65 -7.12 -9.37
C PRO A 343 6.24 -7.47 -9.84
N ARG A 344 5.73 -6.77 -10.86
CA ARG A 344 4.64 -7.36 -11.64
C ARG A 344 5.18 -8.70 -12.12
N VAL A 345 4.86 -9.80 -11.44
CA VAL A 345 5.16 -11.14 -11.91
C VAL A 345 4.30 -11.29 -13.15
N THR A 346 4.92 -11.21 -14.31
CA THR A 346 4.18 -11.22 -15.58
C THR A 346 4.10 -12.65 -16.12
N THR A 347 5.07 -13.50 -15.76
CA THR A 347 5.13 -14.92 -16.11
C THR A 347 5.60 -15.80 -14.94
N LEU A 348 5.36 -17.11 -15.03
CA LEU A 348 5.89 -18.10 -14.10
C LEU A 348 7.43 -18.15 -14.13
N GLU A 349 8.04 -17.89 -15.29
CA GLU A 349 9.51 -17.81 -15.46
C GLU A 349 10.13 -16.66 -14.66
N ASP A 350 9.45 -15.50 -14.58
CA ASP A 350 9.87 -14.39 -13.72
C ASP A 350 9.92 -14.84 -12.25
N LEU A 351 8.95 -15.63 -11.79
CA LEU A 351 8.90 -16.16 -10.43
C LEU A 351 10.04 -17.19 -10.18
N LEU A 352 10.26 -18.08 -11.14
CA LEU A 352 11.27 -19.15 -11.05
C LEU A 352 12.70 -18.59 -11.07
N SER A 353 12.96 -17.48 -11.78
CA SER A 353 14.28 -16.83 -11.80
C SER A 353 14.76 -16.28 -10.44
N HIS A 354 13.84 -16.12 -9.48
CA HIS A 354 14.14 -15.67 -8.12
C HIS A 354 14.32 -16.84 -7.13
N CYS A 355 14.14 -18.08 -7.58
CA CYS A 355 14.37 -19.26 -6.76
C CYS A 355 15.88 -19.57 -6.72
N ARG A 356 16.43 -19.77 -5.51
CA ARG A 356 17.87 -20.01 -5.31
C ARG A 356 18.33 -21.43 -5.71
N ALA A 357 17.40 -22.34 -5.94
CA ALA A 357 17.67 -23.70 -6.40
C ALA A 357 17.00 -23.92 -7.77
N PRO A 358 17.65 -24.65 -8.71
CA PRO A 358 17.02 -25.02 -9.96
C PRO A 358 15.81 -25.91 -9.68
N ILE A 359 14.63 -25.47 -10.14
CA ILE A 359 13.39 -26.24 -10.06
C ILE A 359 13.22 -26.91 -11.41
N ALA A 360 13.35 -28.23 -11.47
CA ALA A 360 12.98 -29.01 -12.65
C ALA A 360 11.46 -29.21 -12.63
N LEU A 361 10.78 -28.69 -13.65
CA LEU A 361 9.35 -28.89 -13.88
C LEU A 361 9.21 -29.85 -15.06
N GLU A 362 8.54 -30.99 -14.85
CA GLU A 362 8.19 -31.87 -15.96
C GLU A 362 7.04 -31.27 -16.77
N LYS A 363 7.03 -31.54 -18.08
CA LYS A 363 5.96 -31.07 -18.98
C LYS A 363 4.64 -31.69 -18.52
N GLY A 364 3.65 -30.85 -18.17
CA GLY A 364 2.37 -31.27 -17.60
C GLY A 364 2.24 -31.08 -16.08
N SER A 365 3.27 -30.56 -15.40
CA SER A 365 3.22 -30.28 -13.97
C SER A 365 2.24 -29.15 -13.63
N THR A 366 1.43 -29.33 -12.57
CA THR A 366 0.55 -28.29 -12.03
C THR A 366 1.23 -27.62 -10.83
N VAL A 367 1.43 -26.30 -10.88
CA VAL A 367 2.09 -25.53 -9.81
C VAL A 367 1.05 -24.81 -8.95
N ILE A 368 0.85 -25.28 -7.72
CA ILE A 368 -0.04 -24.64 -6.74
C ILE A 368 0.76 -23.66 -5.88
N ILE A 369 0.47 -22.36 -5.98
CA ILE A 369 1.06 -21.32 -5.14
C ILE A 369 0.13 -21.07 -3.93
N SER A 370 0.42 -21.73 -2.82
CA SER A 370 -0.24 -21.48 -1.53
C SER A 370 0.48 -20.37 -0.75
N GLY A 371 -0.19 -19.65 0.15
CA GLY A 371 0.49 -18.73 1.06
C GLY A 371 -0.26 -18.58 2.37
N THR A 372 0.44 -18.73 3.50
CA THR A 372 -0.04 -18.46 4.86
C THR A 372 0.81 -17.40 5.59
N VAL A 373 0.28 -16.20 5.81
CA VAL A 373 0.96 -15.17 6.62
C VAL A 373 0.88 -15.54 8.11
N LYS A 374 2.01 -15.71 8.80
CA LYS A 374 2.07 -15.60 10.27
C LYS A 374 2.45 -14.17 10.66
N PRO A 375 1.73 -13.49 11.58
CA PRO A 375 2.08 -12.14 11.98
C PRO A 375 3.42 -12.08 12.74
N GLY A 376 4.48 -11.56 12.10
CA GLY A 376 5.68 -11.08 12.79
C GLY A 376 7.00 -11.83 12.54
N GLU A 377 7.04 -12.82 11.64
CA GLU A 377 8.29 -13.49 11.24
C GLU A 377 8.69 -13.03 9.83
N MET A 378 9.98 -12.83 9.57
CA MET A 378 10.54 -12.31 8.29
C MET A 378 11.54 -13.27 7.63
N GLU A 379 11.38 -14.57 7.82
CA GLU A 379 12.18 -15.59 7.12
C GLU A 379 11.27 -16.66 6.54
N GLY A 380 11.33 -16.84 5.20
CA GLY A 380 10.53 -17.82 4.47
C GLY A 380 11.38 -18.97 3.95
N SER A 381 10.88 -20.20 4.11
CA SER A 381 11.42 -21.42 3.51
C SER A 381 10.49 -21.90 2.39
N VAL A 382 11.06 -22.31 1.25
CA VAL A 382 10.32 -22.99 0.17
C VAL A 382 10.32 -24.48 0.48
N GLU A 383 9.13 -25.08 0.61
CA GLU A 383 8.98 -26.52 0.85
C GLU A 383 8.36 -27.15 -0.40
N LEU A 384 9.02 -28.13 -0.98
CA LEU A 384 8.56 -28.87 -2.16
C LEU A 384 8.03 -30.23 -1.71
N GLN A 385 6.78 -30.56 -2.07
CA GLN A 385 6.24 -31.90 -1.88
C GLN A 385 5.76 -32.44 -3.22
N GLN A 386 6.32 -33.57 -3.64
CA GLN A 386 5.85 -34.37 -4.76
C GLN A 386 4.84 -35.38 -4.21
N MET A 387 3.64 -35.48 -4.80
CA MET A 387 2.70 -36.56 -4.52
C MET A 387 2.73 -37.61 -5.65
N GLN A 388 2.53 -38.88 -5.32
CA GLN A 388 2.56 -39.99 -6.28
C GLN A 388 1.34 -39.95 -7.23
N GLY A 389 1.63 -39.95 -8.52
CA GLY A 389 0.69 -39.98 -9.66
C GLY A 389 1.37 -39.43 -10.92
N ASP A 390 0.72 -39.52 -12.09
CA ASP A 390 1.25 -39.00 -13.37
C ASP A 390 1.29 -37.45 -13.45
N GLU A 391 0.85 -36.76 -12.40
CA GLU A 391 0.88 -35.30 -12.28
C GLU A 391 1.84 -34.86 -11.17
N THR A 392 2.89 -34.13 -11.54
CA THR A 392 3.75 -33.48 -10.55
C THR A 392 3.07 -32.22 -10.04
N LEU A 393 2.60 -32.27 -8.78
CA LEU A 393 2.07 -31.12 -8.07
C LEU A 393 3.20 -30.37 -7.35
N ILE A 394 3.45 -29.11 -7.70
CA ILE A 394 4.44 -28.28 -6.99
C ILE A 394 3.70 -27.29 -6.09
N LEU A 395 3.74 -27.52 -4.78
CA LEU A 395 3.24 -26.59 -3.77
C LEU A 395 4.31 -25.56 -3.43
N LEU A 396 4.18 -24.35 -3.96
CA LEU A 396 4.99 -23.21 -3.53
C LEU A 396 4.28 -22.57 -2.34
N ASN A 397 4.92 -22.56 -1.16
CA ASN A 397 4.45 -21.75 -0.03
C ASN A 397 5.04 -20.33 -0.15
N VAL A 398 4.26 -19.42 -0.72
CA VAL A 398 4.62 -18.05 -1.08
C VAL A 398 4.08 -17.05 -0.05
N SER A 399 3.97 -17.53 1.20
CA SER A 399 3.29 -16.93 2.35
C SER A 399 3.60 -15.46 2.62
N ASP A 400 4.73 -14.94 2.17
CA ASP A 400 5.18 -13.59 2.54
C ASP A 400 5.55 -12.71 1.34
N ILE A 401 5.15 -13.12 0.13
CA ILE A 401 5.55 -12.45 -1.11
C ILE A 401 4.37 -11.65 -1.67
N LEU A 402 3.17 -12.23 -1.82
CA LEU A 402 2.04 -11.59 -2.53
C LEU A 402 1.09 -10.80 -1.61
N PRO A 403 0.85 -9.49 -1.87
CA PRO A 403 -0.24 -8.75 -1.24
C PRO A 403 -1.60 -9.43 -1.45
N PRO A 404 -2.52 -9.39 -0.45
CA PRO A 404 -3.83 -10.07 -0.53
C PRO A 404 -4.66 -9.69 -1.75
N ASP A 405 -4.55 -8.44 -2.23
CA ASP A 405 -5.26 -7.96 -3.42
C ASP A 405 -4.72 -8.53 -4.73
N ILE A 406 -3.47 -8.97 -4.78
CA ILE A 406 -2.89 -9.64 -5.96
C ILE A 406 -3.29 -11.12 -5.98
N ALA A 407 -3.21 -11.80 -4.84
CA ALA A 407 -3.68 -13.18 -4.71
C ALA A 407 -5.15 -13.32 -5.12
N GLU A 408 -6.00 -12.39 -4.68
CA GLU A 408 -7.43 -12.39 -4.99
C GLU A 408 -7.73 -12.07 -6.47
N ARG A 409 -6.94 -11.19 -7.11
CA ARG A 409 -7.07 -10.91 -8.56
C ARG A 409 -6.64 -12.08 -9.42
N LEU A 410 -5.62 -12.82 -8.99
CA LEU A 410 -5.21 -14.04 -9.67
C LEU A 410 -6.32 -15.10 -9.53
N LEU A 411 -6.85 -15.31 -8.33
CA LEU A 411 -8.03 -16.16 -8.10
C LEU A 411 -9.20 -15.83 -9.02
N GLN A 412 -9.55 -14.55 -9.15
CA GLN A 412 -10.70 -14.10 -9.94
C GLN A 412 -10.47 -14.13 -11.46
N LYS A 413 -9.22 -13.98 -11.91
CA LYS A 413 -8.86 -14.05 -13.35
C LYS A 413 -8.89 -15.49 -13.88
N TYR A 414 -8.66 -16.47 -13.02
CA TYR A 414 -8.52 -17.86 -13.42
C TYR A 414 -9.69 -18.75 -12.95
N SER A 415 -10.62 -18.26 -12.10
CA SER A 415 -11.80 -18.99 -11.60
C SER A 415 -12.71 -19.59 -12.67
N ASP A 416 -12.78 -18.96 -13.84
CA ASP A 416 -13.77 -19.30 -14.87
C ASP A 416 -13.24 -20.34 -15.88
N LYS A 417 -12.03 -20.91 -15.64
CA LYS A 417 -11.34 -21.82 -16.56
C LYS A 417 -11.19 -23.26 -16.06
N TYR A 418 -11.96 -23.66 -15.05
CA TYR A 418 -11.79 -24.97 -14.37
C TYR A 418 -12.94 -25.96 -14.63
N SER A 419 -12.66 -27.25 -14.50
CA SER A 419 -13.68 -28.29 -14.29
C SER A 419 -14.10 -28.33 -12.81
N GLU A 420 -15.34 -28.73 -12.51
CA GLU A 420 -15.87 -28.79 -11.13
C GLU A 420 -15.05 -29.70 -10.21
N GLU A 421 -14.51 -30.81 -10.73
CA GLU A 421 -13.68 -31.78 -9.98
C GLU A 421 -12.37 -31.18 -9.44
N ALA A 422 -11.68 -30.36 -10.23
CA ALA A 422 -10.45 -29.70 -9.82
C ALA A 422 -10.73 -28.63 -8.74
N ALA A 423 -11.87 -27.93 -8.87
CA ALA A 423 -12.31 -26.95 -7.88
C ALA A 423 -12.68 -27.61 -6.54
N ASP A 424 -13.31 -28.78 -6.56
CA ASP A 424 -13.71 -29.51 -5.36
C ASP A 424 -12.53 -30.17 -4.65
N SER A 425 -11.54 -30.68 -5.39
CA SER A 425 -10.28 -31.20 -4.81
C SER A 425 -9.51 -30.09 -4.07
N VAL A 426 -9.43 -28.89 -4.64
CA VAL A 426 -8.80 -27.72 -3.99
C VAL A 426 -9.59 -27.26 -2.76
N ARG A 427 -10.94 -27.28 -2.80
CA ARG A 427 -11.78 -26.96 -1.64
C ARG A 427 -11.58 -27.95 -0.49
N ASN A 428 -11.56 -29.25 -0.79
CA ASN A 428 -11.37 -30.29 0.22
C ASN A 428 -9.98 -30.21 0.88
N LEU A 429 -8.95 -29.84 0.12
CA LEU A 429 -7.60 -29.60 0.63
C LEU A 429 -7.52 -28.34 1.52
N ALA A 430 -8.23 -27.26 1.15
CA ALA A 430 -8.31 -26.04 1.95
C ALA A 430 -9.01 -26.28 3.31
N LEU A 431 -10.09 -27.08 3.29
CA LEU A 431 -10.87 -27.43 4.47
C LEU A 431 -10.12 -28.35 5.45
N SER A 432 -9.40 -29.35 4.93
CA SER A 432 -8.65 -30.30 5.76
C SER A 432 -7.36 -29.71 6.36
N SER A 433 -6.74 -28.74 5.70
CA SER A 433 -5.50 -28.10 6.18
C SER A 433 -5.72 -26.85 7.05
N GLY A 434 -6.96 -26.35 7.15
CA GLY A 434 -7.27 -25.10 7.87
C GLY A 434 -6.70 -23.84 7.21
N ARG A 435 -6.33 -23.90 5.92
CA ARG A 435 -5.65 -22.83 5.17
C ARG A 435 -6.51 -22.32 4.01
N ARG A 436 -6.34 -21.05 3.63
CA ARG A 436 -6.92 -20.49 2.39
C ARG A 436 -5.92 -20.64 1.25
N LEU A 437 -6.31 -21.35 0.19
CA LEU A 437 -5.47 -21.64 -0.98
C LEU A 437 -5.81 -20.71 -2.16
N ALA A 438 -4.81 -20.39 -2.97
CA ALA A 438 -4.96 -19.81 -4.29
C ALA A 438 -4.26 -20.71 -5.32
N THR A 439 -4.82 -20.83 -6.51
CA THR A 439 -4.32 -21.73 -7.56
C THR A 439 -3.93 -20.90 -8.79
N ILE A 440 -2.81 -21.24 -9.43
CA ILE A 440 -2.45 -20.79 -10.78
C ILE A 440 -2.27 -22.06 -11.62
N VAL A 441 -2.91 -22.15 -12.78
CA VAL A 441 -2.69 -23.24 -13.74
C VAL A 441 -2.32 -22.65 -15.09
N ASP A 442 -1.25 -23.15 -15.71
CA ASP A 442 -0.97 -22.95 -17.13
C ASP A 442 -1.41 -24.22 -17.88
N MET A 443 -2.22 -24.06 -18.92
CA MET A 443 -2.66 -25.14 -19.79
C MET A 443 -2.31 -24.80 -21.23
N ASN A 444 -1.20 -25.36 -21.71
CA ASN A 444 -0.93 -25.48 -23.14
C ASN A 444 -0.77 -26.97 -23.51
N SER A 445 -1.90 -27.68 -23.54
CA SER A 445 -2.08 -28.90 -24.33
C SER A 445 -3.55 -29.33 -24.32
N ALA A 446 -4.39 -28.65 -25.10
CA ALA A 446 -5.72 -29.15 -25.46
C ALA A 446 -6.12 -28.64 -26.85
N ARG A 447 -5.30 -28.97 -27.86
CA ARG A 447 -5.69 -29.02 -29.28
C ARG A 447 -4.51 -29.53 -30.11
N GLU A 448 -4.26 -30.82 -30.05
CA GLU A 448 -3.64 -31.54 -31.17
C GLU A 448 -4.55 -32.72 -31.54
N LYS A 449 -5.23 -32.52 -32.67
CA LYS A 449 -5.62 -33.52 -33.69
C LYS A 449 -6.16 -34.89 -33.21
N GLU A 450 -7.49 -35.01 -33.17
CA GLU A 450 -8.13 -36.22 -33.70
C GLU A 450 -8.17 -36.08 -35.23
N GLU A 451 -7.17 -36.66 -35.90
CA GLU A 451 -7.26 -36.98 -37.32
C GLU A 451 -8.18 -38.21 -37.46
N ASN A 452 -9.36 -38.00 -38.07
CA ASN A 452 -10.23 -39.06 -38.57
C ASN A 452 -9.43 -39.99 -39.51
N PRO A 453 -9.31 -41.30 -39.23
CA PRO A 453 -8.97 -42.26 -40.25
C PRO A 453 -10.20 -42.40 -41.16
N LYS A 454 -10.12 -41.85 -42.38
CA LYS A 454 -11.00 -42.30 -43.46
C LYS A 454 -10.63 -43.74 -43.78
N GLU A 455 -11.47 -44.67 -43.37
CA GLU A 455 -11.53 -46.00 -43.98
C GLU A 455 -12.01 -45.86 -45.42
N SER A 456 -11.17 -46.34 -46.32
CA SER A 456 -11.50 -46.85 -47.64
C SER A 456 -12.40 -48.08 -47.51
N ASN A 457 -13.53 -48.14 -48.22
CA ASN A 457 -13.75 -49.13 -49.29
C ASN A 457 -15.17 -49.03 -49.90
N GLU A 458 -15.15 -48.88 -51.23
CA GLU A 458 -15.92 -49.63 -52.24
C GLU A 458 -17.38 -50.03 -51.94
N GLN A 459 -18.32 -49.39 -52.65
CA GLN A 459 -19.11 -50.01 -53.73
C GLN A 459 -19.66 -48.96 -54.68
#